data_AF-A0A1V5UP78-F1
#
_entry.id   AF-A0A1V5UP78-F1
#
_cell.length_a   1.000
_cell.length_b   1.000
_cell.length_c   1.000
_cell.angle_alpha   90.00
_cell.angle_beta   90.00
_cell.angle_gamma   90.00
#
_symmetry.space_group_name_H-M   'P 1'
#
loop_
_entity.id
_entity.type
_entity.pdbx_description
1 polymer ?
#
loop_
_entity_poly.entity_id
_entity_poly.type
_entity_poly.pdbx_seq_one_letter_code
_entity_poly.pdbx_strand_id
1 'polypeptide(L)'
;MRFTQSRAVKGNILIALLKFLIFIIFFVILFQFAKMYSIKMMNSFFNKEETKVPNLVSQDGMPVRIEDAFELCKQCKLQLDIKDKKHDNNIPEGCIITQDPPPDTIVKANRVMEVILSLGAKTIDCPDVTGKDLRDVAFTIQKEGFLIGKKSYIFSESVAVDTVISQTPEGNKPAPKGAQIDLLVSQGKANSTVKVPNFIGRRIEAVKIVLSKINLDPGKIGYEKKEGTASGTVLAQDPAAGSGVADKTPVNFIVCENSDAAKPEENRDAVIIKTDGVKMESSESNVIKIDAGSKEAPLPLIETKGEKTAEAPATAAKPQIEDSNGDAAKKVEIIKFIVPPGQKSREVKMVLLDDMGPREIYKNPHYPGEEVDLSVNGYGAMKVLVYLDNVFFKDIEVGVKR
;
A
#
# COMPACT_ATOMS: atom_id res chain seq x y z
N MET A 1 -47.00 -50.29 104.30
CA MET A 1 -46.99 -49.14 103.37
C MET A 1 -45.56 -48.69 103.04
N ARG A 2 -44.82 -49.32 102.11
CA ARG A 2 -43.54 -48.78 101.60
C ARG A 2 -43.16 -49.36 100.22
N PHE A 3 -43.89 -49.05 99.15
CA PHE A 3 -43.47 -49.37 97.78
C PHE A 3 -44.09 -48.41 96.75
N THR A 4 -43.78 -47.11 96.81
CA THR A 4 -44.25 -46.15 95.77
C THR A 4 -43.25 -45.03 95.40
N GLN A 5 -42.03 -45.00 95.97
CA GLN A 5 -41.04 -43.94 95.69
C GLN A 5 -40.06 -44.26 94.52
N SER A 6 -40.00 -45.52 94.03
CA SER A 6 -38.93 -45.93 93.09
C SER A 6 -39.16 -45.56 91.61
N ARG A 7 -40.40 -45.29 91.17
CA ARG A 7 -40.71 -44.96 89.75
C ARG A 7 -40.42 -43.49 89.40
N ALA A 8 -40.61 -42.56 90.35
CA ALA A 8 -40.44 -41.12 90.14
C ALA A 8 -38.96 -40.72 89.97
N VAL A 9 -38.05 -41.33 90.74
CA VAL A 9 -36.61 -41.05 90.67
C VAL A 9 -35.98 -41.51 89.35
N LYS A 10 -36.42 -42.67 88.82
CA LYS A 10 -35.95 -43.19 87.52
C LYS A 10 -36.41 -42.32 86.34
N GLY A 11 -37.61 -41.73 86.40
CA GLY A 11 -38.12 -40.81 85.39
C GLY A 11 -37.31 -39.50 85.31
N ASN A 12 -36.97 -38.92 86.45
CA ASN A 12 -36.16 -37.70 86.50
C ASN A 12 -34.72 -37.92 86.01
N ILE A 13 -34.12 -39.08 86.32
CA ILE A 13 -32.80 -39.47 85.80
C ILE A 13 -32.83 -39.68 84.28
N LEU A 14 -33.88 -40.32 83.75
CA LEU A 14 -34.04 -40.53 82.31
C LEU A 14 -34.19 -39.21 81.54
N ILE A 15 -34.96 -38.25 82.08
CA ILE A 15 -35.11 -36.91 81.51
C ILE A 15 -33.78 -36.13 81.58
N ALA A 16 -33.02 -36.26 82.67
CA ALA A 16 -31.70 -35.63 82.79
C ALA A 16 -30.70 -36.20 81.77
N LEU A 17 -30.67 -37.53 81.59
CA LEU A 17 -29.83 -38.18 80.58
C LEU A 17 -30.23 -37.79 79.15
N LEU A 18 -31.54 -37.67 78.87
CA LEU A 18 -32.03 -37.23 77.56
C LEU A 18 -31.65 -35.78 77.26
N LYS A 19 -31.75 -34.87 78.24
CA LYS A 19 -31.30 -33.47 78.10
C LYS A 19 -29.79 -33.38 77.87
N PHE A 20 -29.01 -34.18 78.58
CA PHE A 20 -27.57 -34.25 78.39
C PHE A 20 -27.20 -34.79 76.99
N LEU A 21 -27.91 -35.80 76.51
CA LEU A 21 -27.75 -36.33 75.15
C LEU A 21 -28.09 -35.28 74.08
N ILE A 22 -29.20 -34.55 74.24
CA ILE A 22 -29.59 -33.45 73.34
C ILE A 22 -28.53 -32.34 73.35
N PHE A 23 -27.98 -32.01 74.52
CA PHE A 23 -26.91 -31.03 74.64
C PHE A 23 -25.63 -31.48 73.89
N ILE A 24 -25.25 -32.75 74.00
CA ILE A 24 -24.12 -33.31 73.23
C ILE A 24 -24.40 -33.23 71.73
N ILE A 25 -25.58 -33.66 71.29
CA ILE A 25 -25.97 -33.62 69.87
C ILE A 25 -25.96 -32.18 69.35
N PHE A 26 -26.45 -31.22 70.13
CA PHE A 26 -26.40 -29.80 69.79
C PHE A 26 -24.95 -29.32 69.60
N PHE A 27 -24.05 -29.66 70.51
CA PHE A 27 -22.62 -29.31 70.38
C PHE A 27 -21.94 -29.99 69.19
N VAL A 28 -22.30 -31.24 68.89
CA VAL A 28 -21.80 -31.94 67.70
C VAL A 28 -22.28 -31.24 66.42
N ILE A 29 -23.57 -30.90 66.33
CA ILE A 29 -24.12 -30.16 65.19
C ILE A 29 -23.45 -28.79 65.06
N LEU A 30 -23.30 -28.05 66.17
CA LEU A 30 -22.63 -26.75 66.20
C LEU A 30 -21.18 -26.87 65.73
N PHE A 31 -20.46 -27.91 66.16
CA PHE A 31 -19.10 -28.19 65.72
C PHE A 31 -19.02 -28.50 64.22
N GLN A 32 -19.97 -29.27 63.67
CA GLN A 32 -20.02 -29.54 62.22
C GLN A 32 -20.35 -28.28 61.41
N PHE A 33 -21.25 -27.42 61.90
CA PHE A 33 -21.52 -26.12 61.28
C PHE A 33 -20.30 -25.21 61.32
N ALA A 34 -19.60 -25.12 62.46
CA ALA A 34 -18.36 -24.37 62.59
C ALA A 34 -17.28 -24.89 61.64
N LYS A 35 -17.10 -26.21 61.56
CA LYS A 35 -16.16 -26.85 60.62
C LYS A 35 -16.53 -26.55 59.16
N MET A 36 -17.80 -26.66 58.79
CA MET A 36 -18.29 -26.35 57.44
C MET A 36 -18.07 -24.87 57.08
N TYR A 37 -18.35 -23.97 58.03
CA TYR A 37 -18.12 -22.54 57.86
C TYR A 37 -16.63 -22.22 57.73
N SER A 38 -15.78 -22.80 58.59
CA SER A 38 -14.32 -22.67 58.52
C SER A 38 -13.73 -23.25 57.23
N ILE A 39 -14.22 -24.39 56.72
CA ILE A 39 -13.79 -24.95 55.44
C ILE A 39 -14.20 -24.03 54.29
N LYS A 40 -15.44 -23.51 54.28
CA LYS A 40 -15.90 -22.58 53.24
C LYS A 40 -15.14 -21.26 53.28
N MET A 41 -14.85 -20.74 54.48
CA MET A 41 -14.02 -19.56 54.70
C MET A 41 -12.59 -19.82 54.21
N MET A 42 -11.96 -20.92 54.63
CA MET A 42 -10.62 -21.30 54.21
C MET A 42 -10.53 -21.52 52.68
N ASN A 43 -11.54 -22.16 52.07
CA ASN A 43 -11.64 -22.30 50.63
C ASN A 43 -11.74 -20.93 49.92
N SER A 44 -12.51 -19.99 50.48
CA SER A 44 -12.60 -18.62 49.95
C SER A 44 -11.32 -17.80 50.12
N PHE A 45 -10.47 -18.13 51.11
CA PHE A 45 -9.19 -17.45 51.34
C PHE A 45 -8.03 -18.05 50.53
N PHE A 46 -8.06 -19.36 50.24
CA PHE A 46 -6.97 -20.06 49.56
C PHE A 46 -7.22 -20.33 48.06
N ASN A 47 -8.48 -20.46 47.60
CA ASN A 47 -8.79 -20.56 46.17
C ASN A 47 -9.03 -19.16 45.58
N LYS A 48 -7.92 -18.48 45.22
CA LYS A 48 -8.01 -17.32 44.33
C LYS A 48 -8.16 -17.86 42.91
N GLU A 49 -9.31 -17.61 42.28
CA GLU A 49 -9.52 -17.96 40.87
C GLU A 49 -8.36 -17.43 40.03
N GLU A 50 -7.80 -18.29 39.18
CA GLU A 50 -6.74 -17.94 38.24
C GLU A 50 -7.32 -17.86 36.83
N THR A 51 -6.70 -17.04 36.00
CA THR A 51 -7.15 -16.79 34.63
C THR A 51 -5.94 -16.66 33.72
N LYS A 52 -6.13 -17.04 32.46
CA LYS A 52 -5.11 -16.88 31.43
C LYS A 52 -5.17 -15.46 30.90
N VAL A 53 -4.02 -14.80 30.83
CA VAL A 53 -3.88 -13.46 30.29
C VAL A 53 -4.12 -13.48 28.77
N PRO A 54 -5.10 -12.72 28.25
CA PRO A 54 -5.32 -12.62 26.82
C PRO A 54 -4.19 -11.83 26.14
N ASN A 55 -4.02 -12.04 24.84
CA ASN A 55 -3.19 -11.16 24.02
C ASN A 55 -3.98 -9.90 23.66
N LEU A 56 -3.58 -8.80 24.27
CA LEU A 56 -4.12 -7.45 24.12
C LEU A 56 -3.27 -6.60 23.16
N VAL A 57 -2.10 -7.06 22.70
CA VAL A 57 -1.29 -6.33 21.72
C VAL A 57 -1.75 -6.69 20.31
N SER A 58 -1.92 -8.00 20.03
CA SER A 58 -2.34 -8.48 18.72
C SER A 58 -3.24 -9.71 18.82
N GLN A 59 -4.33 -9.74 18.05
CA GLN A 59 -5.15 -10.92 17.82
C GLN A 59 -5.17 -11.27 16.32
N ASP A 60 -4.83 -12.52 15.99
CA ASP A 60 -4.76 -13.02 14.61
C ASP A 60 -3.90 -12.15 13.65
N GLY A 61 -2.83 -11.57 14.21
CA GLY A 61 -1.92 -10.66 13.48
C GLY A 61 -2.40 -9.22 13.37
N MET A 62 -3.54 -8.85 13.98
CA MET A 62 -4.07 -7.49 13.99
C MET A 62 -3.84 -6.80 15.34
N PRO A 63 -3.47 -5.50 15.35
CA PRO A 63 -3.48 -4.69 16.56
C PRO A 63 -4.87 -4.67 17.23
N VAL A 64 -4.90 -4.83 18.55
CA VAL A 64 -6.15 -4.82 19.33
C VAL A 64 -6.48 -3.38 19.73
N ARG A 65 -7.73 -2.96 19.54
CA ARG A 65 -8.21 -1.64 19.99
C ARG A 65 -8.48 -1.63 21.49
N ILE A 66 -8.43 -0.46 22.10
CA ILE A 66 -8.65 -0.32 23.54
C ILE A 66 -10.03 -0.82 23.99
N GLU A 67 -11.08 -0.64 23.16
CA GLU A 67 -12.43 -1.13 23.42
C GLU A 67 -12.49 -2.67 23.48
N ASP A 68 -11.88 -3.33 22.50
CA ASP A 68 -11.81 -4.80 22.43
C ASP A 68 -10.98 -5.35 23.59
N ALA A 69 -9.87 -4.69 23.93
CA ALA A 69 -9.01 -5.07 25.04
C ALA A 69 -9.74 -4.99 26.39
N PHE A 70 -10.60 -3.99 26.58
CA PHE A 70 -11.43 -3.88 27.77
C PHE A 70 -12.41 -5.06 27.89
N GLU A 71 -13.00 -5.49 26.77
CA GLU A 71 -13.92 -6.63 26.73
C GLU A 71 -13.20 -7.95 27.00
N LEU A 72 -12.02 -8.16 26.40
CA LEU A 72 -11.17 -9.31 26.66
C LEU A 72 -10.75 -9.39 28.12
N CYS A 73 -10.35 -8.27 28.73
CA CYS A 73 -10.03 -8.22 30.15
C CYS A 73 -11.25 -8.59 31.00
N LYS A 74 -12.42 -8.01 30.70
CA LYS A 74 -13.66 -8.29 31.43
C LYS A 74 -14.04 -9.78 31.37
N GLN A 75 -13.90 -10.42 30.20
CA GLN A 75 -14.16 -11.85 30.02
C GLN A 75 -13.21 -12.73 30.85
N CYS A 76 -11.94 -12.33 30.93
CA CYS A 76 -10.94 -13.02 31.75
C CYS A 76 -10.99 -12.63 33.23
N LYS A 77 -11.95 -11.81 33.68
CA LYS A 77 -12.01 -11.22 35.04
C LYS A 77 -10.74 -10.45 35.39
N LEU A 78 -10.17 -9.72 34.45
CA LEU A 78 -9.00 -8.85 34.61
C LEU A 78 -9.45 -7.38 34.56
N GLN A 79 -8.63 -6.50 35.13
CA GLN A 79 -8.82 -5.05 35.04
C GLN A 79 -7.84 -4.49 34.01
N LEU A 80 -8.19 -3.41 33.33
CA LEU A 80 -7.33 -2.75 32.35
C LEU A 80 -6.95 -1.35 32.88
N ASP A 81 -5.66 -1.03 32.85
CA ASP A 81 -5.11 0.27 33.25
C ASP A 81 -4.16 0.78 32.14
N ILE A 82 -4.39 2.01 31.69
CA ILE A 82 -3.56 2.65 30.67
C ILE A 82 -2.45 3.40 31.38
N LYS A 83 -1.23 2.85 31.36
CA LYS A 83 -0.08 3.46 32.04
C LYS A 83 0.49 4.66 31.31
N ASP A 84 0.52 4.58 29.98
CA ASP A 84 1.17 5.58 29.15
C ASP A 84 0.56 5.61 27.75
N LYS A 85 0.86 6.67 27.00
CA LYS A 85 0.52 6.82 25.59
C LYS A 85 1.76 7.23 24.80
N LYS A 86 2.07 6.51 23.71
CA LYS A 86 3.27 6.76 22.90
C LYS A 86 2.93 6.82 21.43
N HIS A 87 3.72 7.58 20.67
CA HIS A 87 3.67 7.50 19.20
C HIS A 87 4.34 6.22 18.74
N ASP A 88 3.70 5.54 17.80
CA ASP A 88 4.21 4.33 17.15
C ASP A 88 3.88 4.39 15.66
N ASN A 89 4.87 4.13 14.80
CA ASN A 89 4.69 4.23 13.35
C ASN A 89 4.01 2.99 12.74
N ASN A 90 3.99 1.87 13.46
CA ASN A 90 3.46 0.60 12.99
C ASN A 90 2.09 0.29 13.60
N ILE A 91 1.83 0.82 14.80
CA ILE A 91 0.59 0.56 15.54
C ILE A 91 -0.34 1.77 15.42
N PRO A 92 -1.54 1.63 14.84
CA PRO A 92 -2.49 2.73 14.68
C PRO A 92 -2.91 3.38 16.00
N GLU A 93 -3.38 4.62 15.91
CA GLU A 93 -3.94 5.33 17.06
C GLU A 93 -5.09 4.55 17.71
N GLY A 94 -5.09 4.48 19.03
CA GLY A 94 -6.13 3.78 19.81
C GLY A 94 -5.91 2.27 19.95
N CYS A 95 -4.82 1.72 19.40
CA CYS A 95 -4.42 0.32 19.60
C CYS A 95 -3.33 0.18 20.68
N ILE A 96 -3.23 -1.00 21.26
CA ILE A 96 -2.27 -1.28 22.33
C ILE A 96 -0.88 -1.59 21.75
N ILE A 97 0.14 -0.90 22.26
CA ILE A 97 1.56 -1.12 21.92
C ILE A 97 2.14 -2.26 22.73
N THR A 98 1.96 -2.20 24.05
CA THR A 98 2.51 -3.18 24.98
C THR A 98 1.51 -3.52 26.06
N GLN A 99 1.62 -4.72 26.60
CA GLN A 99 0.87 -5.17 27.78
C GLN A 99 1.83 -5.73 28.84
N ASP A 100 1.44 -5.61 30.10
CA ASP A 100 2.00 -6.35 31.23
C ASP A 100 0.85 -6.77 32.16
N PRO A 101 0.73 -8.05 32.57
CA PRO A 101 1.56 -9.22 32.22
C PRO A 101 1.56 -9.64 30.72
N PRO A 102 2.57 -10.40 30.27
CA PRO A 102 2.63 -10.94 28.91
C PRO A 102 1.45 -11.88 28.59
N PRO A 103 1.10 -12.04 27.30
CA PRO A 103 0.04 -12.95 26.87
C PRO A 103 0.31 -14.38 27.32
N ASP A 104 -0.76 -15.15 27.48
CA ASP A 104 -0.77 -16.57 27.85
C ASP A 104 -0.22 -16.91 29.24
N THR A 105 0.20 -15.91 30.02
CA THR A 105 0.57 -16.09 31.43
C THR A 105 -0.65 -16.38 32.30
N ILE A 106 -0.46 -17.09 33.40
CA ILE A 106 -1.54 -17.36 34.37
C ILE A 106 -1.40 -16.38 35.52
N VAL A 107 -2.48 -15.65 35.81
CA VAL A 107 -2.52 -14.64 36.87
C VAL A 107 -3.79 -14.82 37.70
N LYS A 108 -3.79 -14.20 38.88
CA LYS A 108 -4.98 -14.16 39.73
C LYS A 108 -6.06 -13.31 39.09
N ALA A 109 -7.32 -13.71 39.24
CA ALA A 109 -8.47 -12.90 38.87
C ALA A 109 -8.41 -11.52 39.56
N ASN A 110 -8.96 -10.52 38.89
CA ASN A 110 -8.92 -9.09 39.20
C ASN A 110 -7.51 -8.47 39.17
N ARG A 111 -6.51 -9.16 38.61
CA ARG A 111 -5.21 -8.54 38.32
C ARG A 111 -5.38 -7.40 37.32
N VAL A 112 -4.64 -6.32 37.56
CA VAL A 112 -4.55 -5.17 36.64
C VAL A 112 -3.59 -5.50 35.51
N MET A 113 -4.07 -5.34 34.29
CA MET A 113 -3.34 -5.36 33.03
C MET A 113 -2.92 -3.94 32.70
N GLU A 114 -1.62 -3.70 32.74
CA GLU A 114 -1.03 -2.41 32.42
C GLU A 114 -0.74 -2.36 30.91
N VAL A 115 -1.26 -1.36 30.21
CA VAL A 115 -1.07 -1.22 28.76
C VAL A 115 -0.53 0.16 28.38
N ILE A 116 0.21 0.20 27.28
CA ILE A 116 0.62 1.44 26.62
C ILE A 116 -0.21 1.60 25.36
N LEU A 117 -0.88 2.74 25.21
CA LEU A 117 -1.72 3.03 24.06
C LEU A 117 -0.93 3.75 22.96
N SER A 118 -1.20 3.42 21.70
CA SER A 118 -0.64 4.14 20.56
C SER A 118 -1.39 5.44 20.30
N LEU A 119 -0.63 6.50 20.09
CA LEU A 119 -1.07 7.80 19.55
C LEU A 119 -0.94 7.85 18.02
N GLY A 120 -0.67 6.71 17.37
CA GLY A 120 -0.33 6.62 15.96
C GLY A 120 1.05 7.21 15.64
N ALA A 121 1.35 7.27 14.34
CA ALA A 121 2.60 7.83 13.86
C ALA A 121 2.69 9.32 14.22
N LYS A 122 3.88 9.79 14.58
CA LYS A 122 4.09 11.22 14.85
C LYS A 122 3.92 11.99 13.54
N THR A 123 2.91 12.87 13.48
CA THR A 123 2.64 13.70 12.31
C THR A 123 3.39 15.03 12.38
N ILE A 124 3.79 15.52 11.21
CA ILE A 124 4.29 16.88 10.97
C ILE A 124 3.59 17.41 9.72
N ASP A 125 3.58 18.73 9.52
CA ASP A 125 2.92 19.32 8.36
C ASP A 125 3.70 18.99 7.08
N CYS A 126 2.99 18.40 6.11
CA CYS A 126 3.54 18.07 4.80
C CYS A 126 3.91 19.37 4.07
N PRO A 127 5.15 19.55 3.57
CA PRO A 127 5.50 20.73 2.80
C PRO A 127 4.68 20.81 1.52
N ASP A 128 4.18 22.00 1.19
CA ASP A 128 3.60 22.25 -0.13
C ASP A 128 4.71 22.57 -1.15
N VAL A 129 4.82 21.69 -2.13
CA VAL A 129 5.73 21.75 -3.25
C VAL A 129 5.01 21.90 -4.58
N THR A 130 3.69 22.05 -4.56
CA THR A 130 2.88 22.33 -5.74
C THR A 130 3.33 23.64 -6.40
N GLY A 131 3.46 23.63 -7.73
CA GLY A 131 3.92 24.79 -8.50
C GLY A 131 5.42 25.08 -8.41
N LYS A 132 6.20 24.27 -7.69
CA LYS A 132 7.67 24.41 -7.63
C LYS A 132 8.36 23.57 -8.70
N ASP A 133 9.56 24.01 -9.08
CA ASP A 133 10.45 23.27 -9.98
C ASP A 133 10.99 22.02 -9.30
N LEU A 134 10.95 20.89 -10.01
CA LEU A 134 11.34 19.57 -9.50
C LEU A 134 12.75 19.55 -8.87
N ARG A 135 13.67 20.41 -9.34
CA ARG A 135 15.04 20.51 -8.81
C ARG A 135 15.07 21.04 -7.38
N ASP A 136 14.19 21.98 -7.05
CA ASP A 136 14.12 22.62 -5.72
C ASP A 136 13.28 21.78 -4.73
N VAL A 137 12.36 20.98 -5.25
CA VAL A 137 11.44 20.15 -4.45
C VAL A 137 12.17 19.10 -3.65
N ALA A 138 13.18 18.45 -4.22
CA ALA A 138 13.91 17.38 -3.55
C ALA A 138 14.55 17.85 -2.23
N PHE A 139 15.18 19.02 -2.25
CA PHE A 139 15.81 19.61 -1.06
C PHE A 139 14.77 20.04 -0.03
N THR A 140 13.65 20.62 -0.47
CA THR A 140 12.55 21.06 0.41
C THR A 140 11.96 19.88 1.18
N ILE A 141 11.62 18.80 0.47
CA ILE A 141 11.02 17.58 1.08
C ILE A 141 11.96 16.98 2.13
N GLN A 142 13.24 16.82 1.79
CA GLN A 142 14.21 16.20 2.70
C GLN A 142 14.48 17.07 3.93
N LYS A 143 14.57 18.39 3.76
CA LYS A 143 14.80 19.34 4.86
C LYS A 143 13.67 19.31 5.89
N GLU A 144 12.42 19.18 5.44
CA GLU A 144 11.24 19.09 6.31
C GLU A 144 11.05 17.68 6.92
N GLY A 145 11.97 16.74 6.66
CA GLY A 145 11.97 15.41 7.28
C GLY A 145 11.04 14.40 6.60
N PHE A 146 10.72 14.63 5.32
CA PHE A 146 10.00 13.70 4.45
C PHE A 146 10.95 13.04 3.44
N LEU A 147 10.47 11.97 2.80
CA LEU A 147 11.19 11.27 1.75
C LEU A 147 10.55 11.55 0.39
N ILE A 148 11.34 11.53 -0.67
CA ILE A 148 10.81 11.60 -2.04
C ILE A 148 10.21 10.24 -2.38
N GLY A 149 8.95 10.24 -2.79
CA GLY A 149 8.23 9.07 -3.25
C GLY A 149 8.32 8.86 -4.76
N LYS A 150 7.26 8.28 -5.34
CA LYS A 150 7.09 8.05 -6.77
C LYS A 150 6.92 9.38 -7.50
N LYS A 151 7.54 9.47 -8.68
CA LYS A 151 7.33 10.59 -9.62
C LYS A 151 6.55 10.07 -10.82
N SER A 152 5.42 10.70 -11.08
CA SER A 152 4.59 10.48 -12.27
C SER A 152 4.65 11.72 -13.14
N TYR A 153 4.47 11.56 -14.45
CA TYR A 153 4.61 12.66 -15.41
C TYR A 153 3.39 12.71 -16.33
N ILE A 154 2.88 13.92 -16.59
CA ILE A 154 1.76 14.16 -17.50
C ILE A 154 1.97 15.44 -18.30
N PHE A 155 1.48 15.49 -19.54
CA PHE A 155 1.41 16.74 -20.30
C PHE A 155 0.39 17.70 -19.69
N SER A 156 0.72 18.99 -19.65
CA SER A 156 -0.15 20.04 -19.15
C SER A 156 -0.05 21.29 -20.02
N GLU A 157 -1.20 21.77 -20.49
CA GLU A 157 -1.28 22.99 -21.30
C GLU A 157 -1.01 24.27 -20.49
N SER A 158 -1.22 24.21 -19.17
CA SER A 158 -1.17 25.36 -18.26
C SER A 158 0.04 25.36 -17.33
N VAL A 159 0.69 24.22 -17.11
CA VAL A 159 1.81 24.08 -16.16
C VAL A 159 3.13 23.89 -16.91
N ALA A 160 4.13 24.70 -16.59
CA ALA A 160 5.45 24.63 -17.23
C ALA A 160 6.11 23.26 -17.03
N VAL A 161 6.98 22.87 -17.97
CA VAL A 161 7.77 21.63 -17.88
C VAL A 161 8.56 21.57 -16.57
N ASP A 162 8.74 20.36 -16.02
CA ASP A 162 9.45 20.08 -14.77
C ASP A 162 8.86 20.75 -13.51
N THR A 163 7.64 21.28 -13.59
CA THR A 163 6.91 21.85 -12.43
C THR A 163 5.96 20.82 -11.82
N VAL A 164 5.92 20.74 -10.49
CA VAL A 164 4.98 19.86 -9.76
C VAL A 164 3.55 20.36 -9.94
N ILE A 165 2.69 19.51 -10.50
CA ILE A 165 1.25 19.73 -10.69
C ILE A 165 0.49 19.41 -9.41
N SER A 166 0.83 18.29 -8.76
CA SER A 166 0.20 17.86 -7.52
C SER A 166 1.14 16.94 -6.74
N GLN A 167 0.83 16.76 -5.46
CA GLN A 167 1.57 15.91 -4.55
C GLN A 167 0.62 15.05 -3.71
N THR A 168 1.13 13.92 -3.21
CA THR A 168 0.44 13.10 -2.21
C THR A 168 1.45 12.67 -1.15
N PRO A 169 1.22 12.93 0.16
CA PRO A 169 0.07 13.62 0.75
C PRO A 169 -0.06 15.10 0.35
N GLU A 170 -1.26 15.66 0.46
CA GLU A 170 -1.52 17.08 0.18
C GLU A 170 -0.64 18.01 1.03
N GLY A 171 -0.21 19.12 0.43
CA GLY A 171 0.58 20.15 1.11
C GLY A 171 -0.20 20.79 2.27
N ASN A 172 0.54 21.18 3.32
CA ASN A 172 0.03 21.76 4.56
C ASN A 172 -0.97 20.88 5.32
N LYS A 173 -1.00 19.57 5.03
CA LYS A 173 -1.77 18.58 5.80
C LYS A 173 -0.85 17.77 6.72
N PRO A 174 -1.33 17.31 7.89
CA PRO A 174 -0.56 16.43 8.74
C PRO A 174 -0.24 15.12 8.03
N ALA A 175 1.03 14.74 8.02
CA ALA A 175 1.51 13.47 7.49
C ALA A 175 2.56 12.86 8.42
N PRO A 176 2.72 11.52 8.45
CA PRO A 176 3.73 10.88 9.29
C PRO A 176 5.13 11.40 8.98
N LYS A 177 5.91 11.70 10.02
CA LYS A 177 7.33 12.07 9.84
C LYS A 177 8.07 10.94 9.12
N GLY A 178 8.82 11.28 8.08
CA GLY A 178 9.51 10.31 7.24
C GLY A 178 8.63 9.63 6.20
N ALA A 179 7.36 10.04 6.05
CA ALA A 179 6.51 9.57 4.95
C ALA A 179 7.10 9.98 3.59
N GLN A 180 6.73 9.23 2.55
CA GLN A 180 7.05 9.55 1.17
C GLN A 180 6.04 10.56 0.62
N ILE A 181 6.53 11.53 -0.15
CA ILE A 181 5.71 12.46 -0.93
C ILE A 181 5.85 12.08 -2.41
N ASP A 182 4.77 11.56 -2.96
CA ASP A 182 4.63 11.26 -4.38
C ASP A 182 4.31 12.56 -5.14
N LEU A 183 4.86 12.70 -6.35
CA LEU A 183 4.80 13.91 -7.15
C LEU A 183 4.24 13.61 -8.54
N LEU A 184 3.26 14.41 -8.97
CA LEU A 184 2.87 14.51 -10.37
C LEU A 184 3.55 15.73 -10.98
N VAL A 185 4.32 15.53 -12.04
CA VAL A 185 5.17 16.56 -12.66
C VAL A 185 4.70 16.82 -14.09
N SER A 186 4.69 18.08 -14.48
CA SER A 186 4.35 18.48 -15.85
C SER A 186 5.46 18.14 -16.83
N GLN A 187 5.10 17.56 -17.97
CA GLN A 187 5.97 17.42 -19.15
C GLN A 187 5.89 18.64 -20.08
N GLY A 188 5.18 19.70 -19.67
CA GLY A 188 4.83 20.82 -20.52
C GLY A 188 3.64 20.49 -21.43
N LYS A 189 3.38 21.36 -22.40
CA LYS A 189 2.26 21.20 -23.34
C LYS A 189 2.39 19.88 -24.10
N ALA A 190 1.26 19.24 -24.41
CA ALA A 190 1.28 18.13 -25.34
C ALA A 190 1.72 18.69 -26.68
N ASN A 191 2.94 18.36 -27.09
CA ASN A 191 3.63 18.98 -28.21
C ASN A 191 2.71 19.26 -29.41
N SER A 192 2.58 20.55 -29.71
CA SER A 192 1.87 21.06 -30.88
C SER A 192 2.46 20.43 -32.12
N THR A 193 1.63 19.72 -32.89
CA THR A 193 1.96 19.18 -34.21
C THR A 193 2.96 20.05 -34.98
N VAL A 194 4.20 19.57 -35.14
CA VAL A 194 5.25 20.24 -35.92
C VAL A 194 5.03 19.89 -37.39
N LYS A 195 5.01 20.91 -38.25
CA LYS A 195 4.95 20.70 -39.70
C LYS A 195 6.33 20.31 -40.22
N VAL A 196 6.43 19.15 -40.84
CA VAL A 196 7.67 18.68 -41.45
C VAL A 196 8.02 19.54 -42.67
N PRO A 197 9.16 20.25 -42.70
CA PRO A 197 9.58 21.02 -43.87
C PRO A 197 9.89 20.13 -45.08
N ASN A 198 9.94 20.74 -46.27
CA ASN A 198 10.45 20.07 -47.46
C ASN A 198 11.99 20.16 -47.49
N PHE A 199 12.63 19.00 -47.31
CA PHE A 199 14.08 18.83 -47.33
C PHE A 199 14.59 18.25 -48.65
N ILE A 200 13.71 17.89 -49.59
CA ILE A 200 14.12 17.38 -50.92
C ILE A 200 15.00 18.42 -51.62
N GLY A 201 16.16 17.97 -52.14
CA GLY A 201 17.16 18.83 -52.78
C GLY A 201 18.07 19.59 -51.81
N ARG A 202 17.90 19.47 -50.49
CA ARG A 202 18.79 20.08 -49.49
C ARG A 202 19.95 19.15 -49.13
N ARG A 203 21.03 19.73 -48.60
CA ARG A 203 22.19 19.00 -48.07
C ARG A 203 21.86 18.38 -46.72
N ILE A 204 22.14 17.09 -46.54
CA ILE A 204 21.79 16.36 -45.31
C ILE A 204 22.37 16.98 -44.03
N GLU A 205 23.57 17.56 -44.09
CA GLU A 205 24.19 18.25 -42.93
C GLU A 205 23.43 19.52 -42.52
N ALA A 206 22.92 20.29 -43.49
CA ALA A 206 22.08 21.45 -43.19
C ALA A 206 20.71 21.02 -42.64
N VAL A 207 20.17 19.90 -43.13
CA VAL A 207 18.88 19.35 -42.67
C VAL A 207 18.95 18.95 -41.20
N LYS A 208 20.01 18.27 -40.75
CA LYS A 208 20.20 17.90 -39.33
C LYS A 208 20.13 19.12 -38.40
N ILE A 209 20.76 20.24 -38.80
CA ILE A 209 20.73 21.49 -38.01
C ILE A 209 19.30 22.06 -37.93
N VAL A 210 18.55 22.01 -39.03
CA VAL A 210 17.17 22.49 -39.05
C VAL A 210 16.25 21.62 -38.20
N LEU A 211 16.41 20.29 -38.27
CA LEU A 211 15.64 19.34 -37.45
C LEU A 211 15.78 19.63 -35.96
N SER A 212 17.01 19.82 -35.47
CA SER A 212 17.26 20.17 -34.06
C SER A 212 16.65 21.51 -33.64
N LYS A 213 16.44 22.46 -34.57
CA LYS A 213 15.80 23.76 -34.30
C LYS A 213 14.27 23.67 -34.25
N ILE A 214 13.68 22.66 -34.87
CA ILE A 214 12.22 22.47 -34.92
C ILE A 214 11.76 21.29 -34.05
N ASN A 215 12.60 20.87 -33.10
CA ASN A 215 12.35 19.74 -32.20
C ASN A 215 11.98 18.44 -32.93
N LEU A 216 12.56 18.16 -34.10
CA LEU A 216 12.48 16.86 -34.75
C LEU A 216 13.83 16.16 -34.71
N ASP A 217 13.82 14.83 -34.65
CA ASP A 217 15.05 14.04 -34.57
C ASP A 217 15.46 13.52 -35.96
N PRO A 218 16.76 13.39 -36.27
CA PRO A 218 17.20 12.70 -37.47
C PRO A 218 16.89 11.20 -37.36
N GLY A 219 16.16 10.67 -38.35
CA GLY A 219 15.85 9.25 -38.47
C GLY A 219 16.90 8.47 -39.25
N LYS A 220 16.47 7.35 -39.85
CA LYS A 220 17.31 6.50 -40.70
C LYS A 220 17.71 7.24 -41.96
N ILE A 221 18.99 7.13 -42.34
CA ILE A 221 19.51 7.69 -43.60
C ILE A 221 19.89 6.52 -44.51
N GLY A 222 19.15 6.38 -45.61
CA GLY A 222 19.50 5.51 -46.74
C GLY A 222 20.26 6.27 -47.82
N TYR A 223 20.91 5.53 -48.71
CA TYR A 223 21.72 6.09 -49.79
C TYR A 223 21.32 5.49 -51.14
N GLU A 224 21.27 6.33 -52.18
CA GLU A 224 20.92 5.93 -53.54
C GLU A 224 21.72 6.73 -54.58
N LYS A 225 22.09 6.09 -55.69
CA LYS A 225 22.74 6.76 -56.83
C LYS A 225 21.71 7.50 -57.68
N LYS A 226 22.01 8.74 -58.05
CA LYS A 226 21.16 9.52 -58.97
C LYS A 226 22.02 10.43 -59.84
N GLU A 227 22.19 10.04 -61.10
CA GLU A 227 22.96 10.83 -62.07
C GLU A 227 22.46 12.29 -62.12
N GLY A 228 23.40 13.23 -62.24
CA GLY A 228 23.10 14.66 -62.27
C GLY A 228 22.73 15.28 -60.92
N THR A 229 22.75 14.53 -59.81
CA THR A 229 22.53 15.07 -58.45
C THR A 229 23.82 15.03 -57.62
N ALA A 230 24.09 16.06 -56.81
CA ALA A 230 25.31 16.07 -55.99
C ALA A 230 25.21 15.10 -54.80
N SER A 231 26.29 14.38 -54.48
CA SER A 231 26.35 13.49 -53.30
C SER A 231 26.07 14.25 -52.01
N GLY A 232 25.29 13.68 -51.09
CA GLY A 232 24.83 14.33 -49.86
C GLY A 232 23.54 15.15 -50.01
N THR A 233 22.90 15.13 -51.18
CA THR A 233 21.60 15.78 -51.43
C THR A 233 20.44 14.84 -51.08
N VAL A 234 19.46 15.32 -50.32
CA VAL A 234 18.25 14.54 -49.97
C VAL A 234 17.38 14.29 -51.20
N LEU A 235 17.10 13.03 -51.49
CA LEU A 235 16.28 12.54 -52.60
C LEU A 235 14.85 12.22 -52.16
N ALA A 236 14.69 11.68 -50.95
CA ALA A 236 13.40 11.39 -50.35
C ALA A 236 13.44 11.68 -48.84
N GLN A 237 12.28 11.94 -48.28
CA GLN A 237 12.09 12.09 -46.84
C GLN A 237 10.82 11.35 -46.41
N ASP A 238 10.81 10.92 -45.15
CA ASP A 238 9.64 10.35 -44.50
C ASP A 238 9.68 10.73 -43.01
N PRO A 239 8.68 11.40 -42.43
CA PRO A 239 7.39 11.76 -43.03
C PRO A 239 7.43 12.79 -44.16
N ALA A 240 6.40 12.77 -45.02
CA ALA A 240 6.30 13.65 -46.19
C ALA A 240 6.24 15.14 -45.78
N ALA A 241 6.71 16.02 -46.68
CA ALA A 241 6.68 17.46 -46.45
C ALA A 241 5.25 17.96 -46.20
N GLY A 242 5.09 18.84 -45.22
CA GLY A 242 3.81 19.39 -44.79
C GLY A 242 3.02 18.50 -43.84
N SER A 243 3.46 17.25 -43.60
CA SER A 243 2.85 16.39 -42.58
C SER A 243 2.99 17.01 -41.19
N GLY A 244 1.95 16.82 -40.38
CA GLY A 244 1.96 17.21 -38.98
C GLY A 244 2.39 16.03 -38.12
N VAL A 245 3.47 16.17 -37.38
CA VAL A 245 4.04 15.10 -36.54
C VAL A 245 4.20 15.57 -35.11
N ALA A 246 4.25 14.62 -34.16
CA ALA A 246 4.59 14.95 -32.78
C ALA A 246 6.05 15.42 -32.69
N ASP A 247 6.37 16.25 -31.70
CA ASP A 247 7.78 16.59 -31.44
C ASP A 247 8.61 15.33 -31.24
N LYS A 248 9.90 15.45 -31.60
CA LYS A 248 10.92 14.42 -31.60
C LYS A 248 10.61 13.23 -32.50
N THR A 249 9.60 13.34 -33.37
CA THR A 249 9.38 12.32 -34.41
C THR A 249 10.62 12.25 -35.30
N PRO A 250 11.20 11.06 -35.51
CA PRO A 250 12.35 10.91 -36.39
C PRO A 250 11.96 11.11 -37.86
N VAL A 251 12.75 11.89 -38.60
CA VAL A 251 12.59 12.05 -40.05
C VAL A 251 13.66 11.24 -40.78
N ASN A 252 13.23 10.20 -41.49
CA ASN A 252 14.06 9.35 -42.33
C ASN A 252 14.36 10.05 -43.66
N PHE A 253 15.52 9.76 -44.24
CA PHE A 253 15.95 10.34 -45.52
C PHE A 253 16.54 9.28 -46.44
N ILE A 254 16.38 9.47 -47.75
CA ILE A 254 17.23 8.85 -48.77
C ILE A 254 18.11 9.95 -49.34
N VAL A 255 19.41 9.73 -49.38
CA VAL A 255 20.42 10.73 -49.77
C VAL A 255 21.18 10.24 -51.00
N CYS A 256 21.49 11.16 -51.91
CA CYS A 256 22.25 10.85 -53.10
C CYS A 256 23.69 10.46 -52.73
N GLU A 257 24.14 9.31 -53.22
CA GLU A 257 25.51 8.84 -53.11
C GLU A 257 26.04 8.50 -54.51
N ASN A 258 26.45 9.52 -55.26
CA ASN A 258 27.21 9.29 -56.48
C ASN A 258 28.67 9.07 -56.10
N SER A 259 29.27 7.99 -56.60
CA SER A 259 30.66 7.63 -56.29
C SER A 259 31.69 8.54 -56.96
N ASP A 260 31.32 9.78 -57.29
CA ASP A 260 32.25 10.82 -57.73
C ASP A 260 32.74 11.57 -56.49
N ALA A 261 33.43 10.83 -55.63
CA ALA A 261 34.50 11.43 -54.87
C ALA A 261 35.66 11.68 -55.84
N ALA A 262 35.65 12.86 -56.47
CA ALA A 262 36.89 13.62 -56.44
C ALA A 262 37.26 13.70 -54.95
N LYS A 263 38.26 12.91 -54.56
CA LYS A 263 38.99 13.10 -53.29
C LYS A 263 39.16 14.62 -53.12
N PRO A 264 38.85 15.22 -51.96
CA PRO A 264 39.37 16.54 -51.70
C PRO A 264 40.89 16.39 -51.76
N GLU A 265 41.50 16.96 -52.80
CA GLU A 265 42.94 17.19 -52.83
C GLU A 265 43.28 17.96 -51.56
N GLU A 266 44.23 17.40 -50.81
CA GLU A 266 44.92 18.06 -49.72
C GLU A 266 45.70 19.22 -50.34
N ASN A 267 45.05 20.35 -50.61
CA ASN A 267 45.77 21.57 -50.94
C ASN A 267 46.36 22.13 -49.65
N ARG A 268 47.60 21.71 -49.41
CA ARG A 268 48.54 22.37 -48.51
C ARG A 268 48.90 23.72 -49.11
N ASP A 269 48.17 24.76 -48.72
CA ASP A 269 48.77 26.08 -48.61
C ASP A 269 48.42 26.71 -47.28
N ALA A 270 49.47 26.86 -46.49
CA ALA A 270 49.48 27.47 -45.19
C ALA A 270 49.12 28.96 -45.30
N VAL A 271 48.11 29.38 -44.54
CA VAL A 271 48.08 30.74 -43.98
C VAL A 271 48.25 30.60 -42.48
N ILE A 272 49.45 30.95 -42.04
CA ILE A 272 49.84 31.06 -40.64
C ILE A 272 49.03 32.21 -40.03
N ILE A 273 48.15 31.91 -39.08
CA ILE A 273 47.84 32.85 -37.99
C ILE A 273 48.13 32.09 -36.69
N LYS A 274 49.28 32.41 -36.09
CA LYS A 274 49.61 32.07 -34.71
C LYS A 274 48.69 32.84 -33.78
N THR A 275 48.12 32.17 -32.79
CA THR A 275 48.09 32.65 -31.39
C THR A 275 47.75 31.47 -30.47
N ASP A 276 48.81 30.95 -29.86
CA ASP A 276 48.96 30.59 -28.44
C ASP A 276 47.80 29.91 -27.69
N GLY A 277 47.98 28.60 -27.50
CA GLY A 277 48.08 27.96 -26.19
C GLY A 277 46.83 27.88 -25.31
N VAL A 278 46.29 26.68 -25.13
CA VAL A 278 46.15 26.00 -23.82
C VAL A 278 46.05 24.49 -24.05
N LYS A 279 46.76 23.75 -23.19
CA LYS A 279 47.02 22.31 -23.12
C LYS A 279 45.93 21.59 -22.30
N MET A 280 45.75 20.28 -22.52
CA MET A 280 45.44 19.16 -21.56
C MET A 280 44.66 18.06 -22.32
N GLU A 281 45.29 16.93 -22.71
CA GLU A 281 45.40 15.65 -21.95
C GLU A 281 44.02 15.06 -21.56
N SER A 282 43.48 14.02 -22.21
CA SER A 282 43.83 12.57 -22.29
C SER A 282 43.08 11.70 -21.26
N SER A 283 42.31 10.71 -21.74
CA SER A 283 42.11 9.35 -21.18
C SER A 283 40.75 8.78 -21.66
N GLU A 284 40.72 7.81 -22.58
CA GLU A 284 40.53 6.36 -22.32
C GLU A 284 39.13 6.00 -21.77
N SER A 285 38.19 5.57 -22.62
CA SER A 285 37.90 4.19 -23.07
C SER A 285 37.12 3.33 -22.08
N ASN A 286 35.92 2.88 -22.46
CA ASN A 286 35.56 1.46 -22.30
C ASN A 286 34.36 1.03 -23.14
N VAL A 287 34.47 -0.20 -23.64
CA VAL A 287 33.64 -0.91 -24.62
C VAL A 287 32.57 -1.73 -23.91
N ILE A 288 31.35 -1.79 -24.46
CA ILE A 288 30.47 -2.97 -24.30
C ILE A 288 29.90 -3.34 -25.68
N LYS A 289 30.33 -4.48 -26.20
CA LYS A 289 29.63 -5.24 -27.24
C LYS A 289 28.62 -6.16 -26.56
N ILE A 290 27.37 -6.13 -26.99
CA ILE A 290 26.42 -7.23 -26.84
C ILE A 290 25.82 -7.49 -28.21
N ASP A 291 26.12 -8.69 -28.73
CA ASP A 291 25.58 -9.21 -29.96
C ASP A 291 24.32 -10.02 -29.65
N ALA A 292 23.32 -9.87 -30.50
CA ALA A 292 22.02 -10.50 -30.40
C ALA A 292 21.96 -11.73 -31.32
N GLY A 293 21.35 -12.81 -30.85
CA GLY A 293 21.13 -14.01 -31.64
C GLY A 293 19.78 -14.65 -31.32
N SER A 294 18.76 -14.23 -32.05
CA SER A 294 17.40 -14.78 -32.10
C SER A 294 17.38 -16.19 -32.72
N LYS A 295 16.39 -17.02 -32.35
CA LYS A 295 15.67 -17.91 -33.29
C LYS A 295 14.36 -18.48 -32.71
N GLU A 296 13.42 -18.66 -33.62
CA GLU A 296 11.97 -18.83 -33.50
C GLU A 296 11.43 -20.25 -33.16
N ALA A 297 10.23 -20.24 -32.54
CA ALA A 297 9.00 -21.06 -32.78
C ALA A 297 8.98 -22.59 -32.52
N PRO A 298 7.79 -23.26 -32.46
CA PRO A 298 6.41 -22.87 -32.08
C PRO A 298 5.70 -23.83 -31.08
N LEU A 299 4.44 -23.50 -30.76
CA LEU A 299 3.43 -24.15 -29.88
C LEU A 299 3.11 -25.65 -30.13
N PRO A 300 2.42 -26.31 -29.15
CA PRO A 300 1.13 -26.90 -29.49
C PRO A 300 -0.01 -26.74 -28.45
N LEU A 301 -1.25 -26.88 -28.95
CA LEU A 301 -2.53 -26.93 -28.24
C LEU A 301 -2.76 -28.27 -27.49
N ILE A 302 -3.49 -28.23 -26.37
CA ILE A 302 -4.26 -29.37 -25.85
C ILE A 302 -5.63 -28.88 -25.35
N GLU A 303 -6.69 -29.53 -25.85
CA GLU A 303 -8.08 -29.47 -25.40
C GLU A 303 -8.33 -30.38 -24.19
N THR A 304 -9.23 -30.00 -23.28
CA THR A 304 -10.11 -30.96 -22.57
C THR A 304 -11.47 -30.35 -22.24
N LYS A 305 -12.51 -31.18 -22.40
CA LYS A 305 -13.96 -30.94 -22.27
C LYS A 305 -14.51 -31.58 -20.98
N GLY A 306 -15.63 -31.07 -20.45
CA GLY A 306 -16.57 -31.75 -19.53
C GLY A 306 -16.94 -30.92 -18.28
N GLU A 307 -18.08 -30.19 -18.22
CA GLU A 307 -19.46 -30.61 -17.83
C GLU A 307 -19.62 -30.70 -16.27
N LYS A 308 -20.59 -30.13 -15.51
CA LYS A 308 -22.00 -29.70 -15.71
C LYS A 308 -22.50 -28.78 -14.55
N THR A 309 -23.39 -27.84 -14.90
CA THR A 309 -24.59 -27.27 -14.20
C THR A 309 -24.71 -27.09 -12.68
N ALA A 310 -25.11 -25.87 -12.27
CA ALA A 310 -26.42 -25.62 -11.61
C ALA A 310 -26.83 -24.13 -11.72
N GLU A 311 -28.10 -23.86 -11.47
CA GLU A 311 -28.98 -22.83 -12.06
C GLU A 311 -29.05 -21.50 -11.29
N ALA A 312 -29.48 -20.43 -11.98
CA ALA A 312 -29.70 -19.08 -11.46
C ALA A 312 -31.05 -18.92 -10.71
N PRO A 313 -31.39 -17.73 -10.17
CA PRO A 313 -32.03 -16.72 -11.04
C PRO A 313 -31.64 -15.25 -10.77
N ALA A 314 -31.60 -14.48 -11.87
CA ALA A 314 -32.13 -13.13 -12.13
C ALA A 314 -32.07 -12.00 -11.07
N THR A 315 -31.95 -10.70 -11.35
CA THR A 315 -31.61 -9.82 -12.50
C THR A 315 -31.69 -8.41 -11.90
N ALA A 316 -30.68 -7.56 -12.04
CA ALA A 316 -30.84 -6.11 -11.95
C ALA A 316 -29.71 -5.39 -12.73
N ALA A 317 -30.08 -4.31 -13.39
CA ALA A 317 -29.54 -3.87 -14.67
C ALA A 317 -28.22 -3.07 -14.62
N LYS A 318 -27.43 -3.21 -15.70
CA LYS A 318 -26.37 -2.27 -16.13
C LYS A 318 -26.98 -1.02 -16.79
N PRO A 319 -26.39 0.17 -16.63
CA PRO A 319 -26.40 1.19 -17.67
C PRO A 319 -25.18 1.04 -18.59
N GLN A 320 -25.43 1.02 -19.90
CA GLN A 320 -24.43 1.29 -20.93
C GLN A 320 -24.24 2.81 -21.05
N ILE A 321 -22.98 3.25 -21.12
CA ILE A 321 -22.60 4.50 -21.77
C ILE A 321 -21.34 4.18 -22.58
N GLU A 322 -21.46 4.24 -23.90
CA GLU A 322 -20.34 4.37 -24.83
C GLU A 322 -19.78 5.79 -24.71
N ASP A 323 -18.44 5.92 -24.71
CA ASP A 323 -17.77 6.94 -25.52
C ASP A 323 -16.28 6.61 -25.66
N SER A 324 -15.79 6.86 -26.86
CA SER A 324 -14.48 6.60 -27.43
C SER A 324 -13.42 7.60 -26.98
N ASN A 325 -12.28 7.14 -26.44
CA ASN A 325 -10.93 7.56 -26.83
C ASN A 325 -9.88 6.72 -26.09
N GLY A 326 -8.67 6.60 -26.65
CA GLY A 326 -7.61 5.72 -26.13
C GLY A 326 -7.09 6.10 -24.74
N ASP A 327 -7.70 5.54 -23.71
CA ASP A 327 -7.28 5.65 -22.32
C ASP A 327 -6.51 4.41 -21.86
N ALA A 328 -5.58 4.58 -20.91
CA ALA A 328 -4.94 3.50 -20.19
C ALA A 328 -5.99 2.42 -19.83
N ALA A 329 -5.74 1.16 -20.17
CA ALA A 329 -6.79 0.14 -20.16
C ALA A 329 -7.48 0.04 -18.78
N LYS A 330 -8.74 0.49 -18.72
CA LYS A 330 -9.60 0.38 -17.55
C LYS A 330 -9.86 -1.10 -17.28
N LYS A 331 -9.45 -1.58 -16.10
CA LYS A 331 -9.65 -2.95 -15.65
C LYS A 331 -10.80 -3.01 -14.66
N VAL A 332 -11.57 -4.09 -14.72
CA VAL A 332 -12.64 -4.40 -13.76
C VAL A 332 -12.33 -5.77 -13.18
N GLU A 333 -12.19 -5.84 -11.86
CA GLU A 333 -11.86 -7.06 -11.13
C GLU A 333 -12.78 -7.20 -9.91
N ILE A 334 -12.99 -8.43 -9.45
CA ILE A 334 -13.80 -8.71 -8.26
C ILE A 334 -12.87 -9.08 -7.12
N ILE A 335 -12.98 -8.37 -6.01
CA ILE A 335 -12.27 -8.66 -4.78
C ILE A 335 -13.20 -9.39 -3.84
N LYS A 336 -12.71 -10.52 -3.30
CA LYS A 336 -13.38 -11.30 -2.27
C LYS A 336 -12.66 -11.09 -0.94
N PHE A 337 -13.38 -10.63 0.06
CA PHE A 337 -12.82 -10.38 1.38
C PHE A 337 -13.70 -11.01 2.47
N ILE A 338 -13.17 -12.01 3.17
CA ILE A 338 -13.84 -12.58 4.34
C ILE A 338 -13.44 -11.78 5.57
N VAL A 339 -14.44 -11.28 6.29
CA VAL A 339 -14.27 -10.52 7.53
C VAL A 339 -13.71 -11.44 8.62
N PRO A 340 -12.59 -11.08 9.27
CA PRO A 340 -11.98 -11.92 10.28
C PRO A 340 -12.92 -12.28 11.45
N PRO A 341 -12.67 -13.40 12.16
CA PRO A 341 -13.39 -13.74 13.38
C PRO A 341 -13.36 -12.62 14.42
N GLY A 342 -14.42 -12.50 15.21
CA GLY A 342 -14.60 -11.45 16.22
C GLY A 342 -15.94 -11.62 16.94
N GLN A 343 -16.19 -10.80 17.95
CA GLN A 343 -17.45 -10.85 18.72
C GLN A 343 -18.49 -9.80 18.28
N LYS A 344 -18.06 -8.77 17.54
CA LYS A 344 -18.90 -7.64 17.12
C LYS A 344 -18.73 -7.34 15.64
N SER A 345 -19.70 -6.62 15.07
CA SER A 345 -19.57 -6.06 13.73
C SER A 345 -18.48 -5.00 13.69
N ARG A 346 -17.79 -4.90 12.55
CA ARG A 346 -16.67 -4.00 12.32
C ARG A 346 -16.86 -3.25 11.00
N GLU A 347 -16.48 -1.98 10.95
CA GLU A 347 -16.51 -1.18 9.74
C GLU A 347 -15.42 -1.65 8.77
N VAL A 348 -15.80 -2.27 7.65
CA VAL A 348 -14.89 -2.56 6.56
C VAL A 348 -14.83 -1.35 5.65
N LYS A 349 -13.65 -0.73 5.55
CA LYS A 349 -13.37 0.34 4.59
C LYS A 349 -12.33 -0.16 3.59
N MET A 350 -12.56 0.01 2.29
CA MET A 350 -11.60 -0.34 1.25
C MET A 350 -11.20 0.90 0.46
N VAL A 351 -9.90 1.09 0.31
CA VAL A 351 -9.30 2.18 -0.47
C VAL A 351 -8.53 1.58 -1.64
N LEU A 352 -8.92 1.92 -2.86
CA LEU A 352 -8.19 1.55 -4.07
C LEU A 352 -7.06 2.54 -4.31
N LEU A 353 -5.86 2.02 -4.49
CA LEU A 353 -4.72 2.70 -5.08
C LEU A 353 -4.59 2.23 -6.53
N ASP A 354 -4.77 3.14 -7.47
CA ASP A 354 -4.50 2.90 -8.89
C ASP A 354 -3.68 4.05 -9.49
N ASP A 355 -3.43 4.05 -10.81
CA ASP A 355 -2.64 5.11 -11.45
C ASP A 355 -3.31 6.50 -11.38
N MET A 356 -4.59 6.59 -10.98
CA MET A 356 -5.30 7.85 -10.73
C MET A 356 -5.20 8.31 -9.26
N GLY A 357 -4.55 7.52 -8.39
CA GLY A 357 -4.38 7.82 -6.98
C GLY A 357 -5.35 7.07 -6.04
N PRO A 358 -5.26 7.32 -4.72
CA PRO A 358 -6.10 6.66 -3.73
C PRO A 358 -7.55 7.14 -3.79
N ARG A 359 -8.51 6.20 -3.77
CA ARG A 359 -9.94 6.52 -3.57
C ARG A 359 -10.62 5.50 -2.68
N GLU A 360 -11.50 5.97 -1.78
CA GLU A 360 -12.39 5.09 -1.03
C GLU A 360 -13.42 4.47 -1.99
N ILE A 361 -13.45 3.14 -2.04
CA ILE A 361 -14.35 2.38 -2.94
C ILE A 361 -15.40 1.61 -2.14
N TYR A 362 -15.24 1.48 -0.84
CA TYR A 362 -16.16 0.76 0.03
C TYR A 362 -16.06 1.23 1.46
N LYS A 363 -17.21 1.31 2.15
CA LYS A 363 -17.26 1.57 3.59
C LYS A 363 -18.61 1.12 4.15
N ASN A 364 -18.64 0.00 4.88
CA ASN A 364 -19.85 -0.49 5.56
C ASN A 364 -19.48 -1.38 6.77
N PRO A 365 -20.36 -1.48 7.79
CA PRO A 365 -20.21 -2.45 8.87
C PRO A 365 -20.52 -3.87 8.40
N HIS A 366 -19.72 -4.84 8.85
CA HIS A 366 -19.90 -6.27 8.60
C HIS A 366 -19.75 -7.11 9.85
N TYR A 367 -20.45 -8.24 9.88
CA TYR A 367 -20.26 -9.25 10.93
C TYR A 367 -19.06 -10.16 10.64
N PRO A 368 -18.41 -10.69 11.69
CA PRO A 368 -17.35 -11.69 11.55
C PRO A 368 -17.79 -12.88 10.68
N GLY A 369 -16.94 -13.26 9.73
CA GLY A 369 -17.20 -14.35 8.78
C GLY A 369 -18.01 -13.97 7.54
N GLU A 370 -18.54 -12.75 7.44
CA GLU A 370 -19.20 -12.29 6.21
C GLU A 370 -18.19 -12.13 5.06
N GLU A 371 -18.61 -12.48 3.84
CA GLU A 371 -17.84 -12.24 2.62
C GLU A 371 -18.29 -10.94 1.96
N VAL A 372 -17.34 -10.06 1.71
CA VAL A 372 -17.51 -8.81 0.98
C VAL A 372 -17.00 -9.03 -0.43
N ASP A 373 -17.92 -9.09 -1.39
CA ASP A 373 -17.64 -9.16 -2.83
C ASP A 373 -17.75 -7.76 -3.43
N LEU A 374 -16.62 -7.19 -3.86
CA LEU A 374 -16.55 -5.83 -4.39
C LEU A 374 -16.02 -5.81 -5.82
N SER A 375 -16.80 -5.25 -6.75
CA SER A 375 -16.32 -4.95 -8.09
C SER A 375 -15.53 -3.66 -8.07
N VAL A 376 -14.25 -3.77 -8.41
CA VAL A 376 -13.30 -2.67 -8.41
C VAL A 376 -12.95 -2.32 -9.85
N ASN A 377 -13.18 -1.06 -10.21
CA ASN A 377 -12.77 -0.50 -11.49
C ASN A 377 -11.56 0.40 -11.27
N GLY A 378 -10.55 0.32 -12.13
CA GLY A 378 -9.36 1.16 -11.99
C GLY A 378 -8.41 1.08 -13.17
N TYR A 379 -7.33 1.86 -13.09
CA TYR A 379 -6.38 2.06 -14.18
C TYR A 379 -4.98 1.55 -13.78
N GLY A 380 -4.37 0.77 -14.67
CA GLY A 380 -2.98 0.31 -14.50
C GLY A 380 -2.79 -0.76 -13.42
N ALA A 381 -1.84 -0.52 -12.51
CA ALA A 381 -1.57 -1.38 -11.36
C ALA A 381 -2.51 -1.02 -10.21
N MET A 382 -3.32 -1.98 -9.77
CA MET A 382 -4.35 -1.76 -8.78
C MET A 382 -4.02 -2.51 -7.49
N LYS A 383 -4.13 -1.81 -6.36
CA LYS A 383 -3.97 -2.37 -5.01
C LYS A 383 -5.11 -1.86 -4.13
N VAL A 384 -5.80 -2.75 -3.44
CA VAL A 384 -6.86 -2.37 -2.50
C VAL A 384 -6.37 -2.53 -1.08
N LEU A 385 -6.33 -1.43 -0.34
CA LEU A 385 -6.07 -1.41 1.09
C LEU A 385 -7.40 -1.64 1.82
N VAL A 386 -7.47 -2.70 2.61
CA VAL A 386 -8.62 -3.00 3.47
C VAL A 386 -8.31 -2.48 4.87
N TYR A 387 -9.26 -1.77 5.45
CA TYR A 387 -9.25 -1.26 6.81
C TYR A 387 -10.43 -1.87 7.58
N LEU A 388 -10.20 -2.26 8.83
CA LEU A 388 -11.22 -2.69 9.78
C LEU A 388 -11.30 -1.65 10.90
N ASP A 389 -12.44 -1.00 11.05
CA ASP A 389 -12.67 0.13 11.95
C ASP A 389 -11.62 1.25 11.80
N ASN A 390 -11.25 1.56 10.56
CA ASN A 390 -10.18 2.52 10.20
C ASN A 390 -8.75 2.08 10.58
N VAL A 391 -8.54 0.83 11.01
CA VAL A 391 -7.21 0.22 11.18
C VAL A 391 -6.84 -0.55 9.91
N PHE A 392 -5.67 -0.29 9.33
CA PHE A 392 -5.19 -1.04 8.17
C PHE A 392 -5.10 -2.53 8.50
N PHE A 393 -5.72 -3.36 7.66
CA PHE A 393 -5.78 -4.81 7.83
C PHE A 393 -4.84 -5.54 6.86
N LYS A 394 -5.02 -5.31 5.56
CA LYS A 394 -4.17 -5.90 4.52
C LYS A 394 -4.34 -5.16 3.20
N ASP A 395 -3.39 -5.35 2.30
CA ASP A 395 -3.54 -5.00 0.90
C ASP A 395 -3.86 -6.23 0.04
N ILE A 396 -4.59 -6.00 -1.05
CA ILE A 396 -4.97 -7.01 -2.03
C ILE A 396 -4.48 -6.48 -3.39
N GLU A 397 -3.54 -7.18 -4.01
CA GLU A 397 -3.13 -6.88 -5.39
C GLU A 397 -4.23 -7.33 -6.35
N VAL A 398 -4.60 -6.43 -7.25
CA VAL A 398 -5.74 -6.63 -8.16
C VAL A 398 -5.20 -6.75 -9.58
N GLY A 399 -5.48 -7.89 -10.23
CA GLY A 399 -5.01 -8.18 -11.59
C GLY A 399 -3.75 -9.06 -11.68
N VAL A 400 -3.25 -9.58 -10.56
CA VAL A 400 -2.28 -10.69 -10.56
C VAL A 400 -3.08 -11.99 -10.51
N LYS A 401 -3.21 -12.69 -11.65
CA LYS A 401 -3.68 -14.09 -11.63
C LYS A 401 -2.66 -14.89 -10.81
N ARG A 402 -3.10 -15.44 -9.68
CA ARG A 402 -2.32 -16.43 -8.92
C ARG A 402 -2.16 -17.74 -9.69
#